data_AF-A0A6B3CF07-F1
#
_entry.id   AF-A0A6B3CF07-F1
#
_cell.length_a   1.000
_cell.length_b   1.000
_cell.length_c   1.000
_cell.angle_alpha   90.00
_cell.angle_beta   90.00
_cell.angle_gamma   90.00
#
_symmetry.space_group_name_H-M   'P 1'
#
loop_
_entity.id
_entity.type
_entity.pdbx_description
1 polymer ?
#
loop_
_entity_poly.entity_id
_entity_poly.type
_entity_poly.pdbx_seq_one_letter_code
_entity_poly.pdbx_strand_id
1 'polypeptide(L)'
;DVAETVADVRWALETLADRFGRVVWVPGNHELWTHPRDPVALRGVARYEHLVAMCRELGVTTPEDPYPLWEGEGGPAVVAPLFLLYDYSFLPPGCATKAEGLEYAHGTGIVCSDEYLLHPDPYPSREAWCRARVAETERRLAAIPAD
;
A
#
# COMPACT_ATOMS: atom_id res chain seq x y z
N ASP A 1 1.61 -7.31 3.57
CA ASP A 1 2.15 -7.80 2.28
C ASP A 1 1.63 -9.20 2.01
N VAL A 2 1.41 -9.51 0.74
CA VAL A 2 1.00 -10.81 0.20
C VAL A 2 2.18 -11.49 -0.49
N ALA A 3 2.82 -10.82 -1.45
CA ALA A 3 3.96 -11.33 -2.22
C ALA A 3 4.72 -10.20 -2.96
N GLU A 4 5.81 -10.56 -3.64
CA GLU A 4 6.67 -9.62 -4.39
C GLU A 4 6.34 -9.54 -5.89
N THR A 5 5.76 -10.59 -6.47
CA THR A 5 5.45 -10.67 -7.91
C THR A 5 3.96 -10.57 -8.19
N VAL A 6 3.58 -9.95 -9.30
CA VAL A 6 2.15 -9.85 -9.68
C VAL A 6 1.49 -11.22 -9.81
N ALA A 7 2.21 -12.22 -10.33
CA ALA A 7 1.69 -13.57 -10.49
C ALA A 7 1.34 -14.23 -9.15
N ASP A 8 2.22 -14.10 -8.15
CA ASP A 8 1.99 -14.66 -6.81
C ASP A 8 0.87 -13.92 -6.08
N VAL A 9 0.82 -12.58 -6.20
CA VAL A 9 -0.27 -11.78 -5.64
C VAL A 9 -1.61 -12.22 -6.25
N ARG A 10 -1.70 -12.37 -7.58
CA ARG A 10 -2.91 -12.85 -8.26
C ARG A 10 -3.34 -14.21 -7.72
N TRP A 11 -2.43 -15.18 -7.71
CA TRP A 11 -2.72 -16.53 -7.26
C TRP A 11 -3.25 -16.57 -5.82
N ALA A 12 -2.61 -15.82 -4.92
CA ALA A 12 -3.03 -15.76 -3.53
C ALA A 12 -4.42 -15.12 -3.38
N LEU A 13 -4.66 -13.99 -4.03
CA LEU A 13 -5.94 -13.29 -3.94
C LEU A 13 -7.09 -14.06 -4.61
N GLU A 14 -6.84 -14.72 -5.73
CA GLU A 14 -7.81 -15.59 -6.39
C GLU A 14 -8.18 -16.78 -5.49
N THR A 15 -7.19 -17.42 -4.87
CA THR A 15 -7.41 -18.52 -3.92
C THR A 15 -8.24 -18.07 -2.71
N LEU A 16 -8.01 -16.86 -2.21
CA LEU A 16 -8.79 -16.31 -1.10
C LEU A 16 -10.20 -15.91 -1.53
N ALA A 17 -10.35 -15.31 -2.71
CA ALA A 17 -11.65 -14.90 -3.24
C ALA A 17 -12.60 -16.10 -3.47
N ASP A 18 -12.07 -17.28 -3.80
CA ASP A 18 -12.85 -18.52 -3.91
C ASP A 18 -13.35 -19.05 -2.55
N ARG A 19 -12.69 -18.68 -1.45
CA ARG A 19 -12.94 -19.26 -0.12
C ARG A 19 -13.65 -18.34 0.86
N PHE A 20 -13.60 -17.04 0.64
CA PHE A 20 -14.17 -16.03 1.52
C PHE A 20 -15.28 -15.26 0.81
N GLY A 21 -16.38 -14.98 1.51
CA GLY A 21 -17.53 -14.25 0.94
C GLY A 21 -17.19 -12.83 0.47
N ARG A 22 -16.16 -12.21 1.05
CA ARG A 22 -15.56 -10.96 0.56
C ARG A 22 -14.10 -10.89 0.98
N VAL A 23 -13.22 -10.52 0.05
CA VAL A 23 -11.81 -10.24 0.34
C VAL A 23 -11.58 -8.74 0.19
N VAL A 24 -10.88 -8.16 1.17
CA VAL A 24 -10.41 -6.77 1.15
C VAL A 24 -8.89 -6.80 1.14
N TRP A 25 -8.28 -6.21 0.13
CA TRP A 25 -6.84 -6.13 -0.04
C TRP A 25 -6.36 -4.69 0.12
N VAL A 26 -5.17 -4.55 0.68
CA VAL A 26 -4.40 -3.30 0.79
C VAL A 26 -2.96 -3.63 0.41
N PRO A 27 -2.29 -2.83 -0.44
CA PRO A 27 -0.89 -3.08 -0.77
C PRO A 27 0.01 -2.90 0.45
N GLY A 28 0.95 -3.84 0.62
CA GLY A 28 2.16 -3.58 1.39
C GLY A 28 3.27 -3.00 0.50
N ASN A 29 4.48 -2.88 1.06
CA ASN A 29 5.62 -2.39 0.30
C ASN A 29 6.11 -3.40 -0.74
N HIS A 30 6.02 -4.71 -0.46
CA HIS A 30 6.53 -5.76 -1.34
C HIS A 30 5.73 -5.85 -2.64
N GLU A 31 4.41 -5.67 -2.59
CA GLU A 31 3.59 -5.61 -3.79
C GLU A 31 3.97 -4.40 -4.67
N LEU A 32 4.49 -3.32 -4.09
CA LEU A 32 4.91 -2.12 -4.80
C LEU A 32 6.35 -2.20 -5.32
N TRP A 33 7.09 -3.25 -4.98
CA TRP A 33 8.43 -3.46 -5.50
C TRP A 33 8.41 -3.80 -6.97
N THR A 34 9.26 -3.13 -7.75
CA THR A 34 9.57 -3.58 -9.11
C THR A 34 10.65 -4.66 -9.03
N HIS A 35 10.24 -5.86 -8.63
CA HIS A 35 11.15 -6.96 -8.35
C HIS A 35 11.81 -7.49 -9.65
N PRO A 36 13.14 -7.72 -9.72
CA PRO A 36 13.83 -8.13 -10.94
C PRO A 36 13.35 -9.45 -11.57
N ARG A 37 12.76 -10.33 -10.76
CA ARG A 37 12.16 -11.60 -11.20
C ARG A 37 10.71 -11.48 -11.68
N ASP A 38 10.06 -10.33 -11.47
CA ASP A 38 8.69 -10.11 -11.90
C ASP A 38 8.68 -9.71 -13.39
N PRO A 39 8.00 -10.46 -14.29
CA PRO A 39 7.88 -10.05 -15.68
C PRO A 39 7.12 -8.74 -15.85
N VAL A 40 6.30 -8.34 -14.86
CA VAL A 40 5.62 -7.04 -14.85
C VAL A 40 6.58 -5.96 -14.34
N ALA A 41 7.27 -5.30 -15.27
CA ALA A 41 8.27 -4.26 -14.98
C ALA A 41 7.69 -2.86 -14.69
N LEU A 42 6.38 -2.77 -14.40
CA LEU A 42 5.73 -1.51 -14.02
C LEU A 42 6.28 -0.98 -12.70
N ARG A 43 6.28 0.35 -12.53
CA ARG A 43 6.83 1.06 -11.36
C ARG A 43 5.81 2.02 -10.76
N GLY A 44 6.00 2.36 -9.49
CA GLY A 44 5.26 3.41 -8.78
C GLY A 44 3.74 3.30 -8.95
N VAL A 45 3.12 4.44 -9.28
CA VAL A 45 1.66 4.52 -9.44
C VAL A 45 1.15 3.55 -10.50
N ALA A 46 1.84 3.40 -11.63
CA ALA A 46 1.42 2.48 -12.69
C ALA A 46 1.39 1.01 -12.22
N ARG A 47 2.35 0.61 -11.37
CA ARG A 47 2.34 -0.73 -10.75
C ARG A 47 1.15 -0.86 -9.79
N TYR A 48 0.92 0.14 -8.95
CA TYR A 48 -0.20 0.14 -8.02
C TYR A 48 -1.55 0.02 -8.75
N GLU A 49 -1.77 0.83 -9.79
CA GLU A 49 -2.99 0.80 -10.61
C GLU A 49 -3.20 -0.55 -11.30
N HIS A 50 -2.11 -1.19 -11.76
CA HIS A 50 -2.16 -2.54 -12.31
C HIS A 50 -2.65 -3.58 -11.29
N LEU A 51 -2.16 -3.51 -10.05
CA LEU A 51 -2.62 -4.40 -8.98
C LEU A 51 -4.07 -4.15 -8.58
N VAL A 52 -4.50 -2.88 -8.55
CA VAL A 52 -5.91 -2.51 -8.31
C VAL A 52 -6.81 -3.06 -9.41
N ALA A 53 -6.41 -2.92 -10.67
CA ALA A 53 -7.17 -3.46 -11.82
C ALA A 53 -7.30 -4.99 -11.73
N MET A 54 -6.21 -5.69 -11.42
CA MET A 54 -6.22 -7.13 -11.17
C MET A 54 -7.17 -7.51 -10.01
N CYS A 55 -7.14 -6.78 -8.90
CA CYS A 55 -8.06 -7.05 -7.78
C CYS A 55 -9.52 -6.92 -8.21
N ARG A 56 -9.85 -5.92 -9.03
CA ARG A 56 -11.21 -5.73 -9.57
C ARG A 56 -11.65 -6.89 -10.46
N GLU A 57 -10.76 -7.45 -11.28
CA GLU A 57 -11.05 -8.66 -12.07
C GLU A 57 -11.41 -9.87 -11.18
N LEU A 58 -10.81 -9.95 -9.99
CA LEU A 58 -11.05 -11.02 -9.01
C LEU A 58 -12.22 -10.72 -8.04
N GLY A 59 -12.88 -9.56 -8.16
CA GLY A 59 -13.91 -9.14 -7.21
C GLY A 59 -13.38 -8.77 -5.81
N VAL A 60 -12.08 -8.54 -5.68
CA VAL A 60 -11.42 -8.15 -4.42
C VAL A 60 -11.56 -6.63 -4.22
N THR A 61 -12.01 -6.22 -3.03
CA THR A 61 -12.15 -4.79 -2.68
C THR A 61 -10.78 -4.19 -2.37
N THR A 62 -10.50 -3.00 -2.89
CA THR A 62 -9.20 -2.30 -2.76
C THR A 62 -9.36 -0.95 -2.03
N PRO A 63 -8.25 -0.25 -1.72
CA PRO A 63 -8.31 1.11 -1.19
C PRO A 63 -9.02 2.09 -2.12
N GLU A 64 -9.11 1.82 -3.42
CA GLU A 64 -9.68 2.73 -4.42
C GLU A 64 -11.20 2.58 -4.60
N ASP A 65 -11.79 1.55 -3.99
CA ASP A 65 -13.23 1.27 -4.09
C ASP A 65 -13.97 1.91 -2.90
N PRO A 66 -15.32 2.08 -2.98
CA PRO A 66 -16.10 2.56 -1.85
C PRO A 66 -15.87 1.72 -0.58
N TYR A 67 -15.78 2.38 0.57
CA TYR A 67 -15.54 1.69 1.84
C TYR A 67 -16.70 0.73 2.15
N PRO A 68 -16.43 -0.58 2.33
CA PRO A 68 -17.48 -1.52 2.62
C PRO A 68 -18.05 -1.33 4.03
N LEU A 69 -19.37 -1.50 4.15
CA LEU A 69 -20.05 -1.57 5.44
C LEU A 69 -20.04 -3.01 5.94
N TRP A 70 -19.53 -3.22 7.14
CA TRP A 70 -19.68 -4.46 7.89
C TRP A 70 -20.96 -4.41 8.71
N GLU A 71 -21.92 -5.27 8.38
CA GLU A 71 -23.21 -5.39 9.08
C GLU A 71 -23.30 -6.67 9.93
N GLY A 72 -22.19 -7.41 10.07
CA GLY A 72 -22.13 -8.61 10.89
C GLY A 72 -22.05 -8.31 12.39
N GLU A 73 -21.64 -9.30 13.18
CA GLU A 73 -21.45 -9.14 14.62
C GLU A 73 -20.52 -7.96 14.93
N GLY A 74 -20.94 -7.08 15.85
CA GLY A 74 -20.23 -5.85 16.21
C GLY A 74 -20.42 -4.66 15.25
N GLY A 75 -21.21 -4.81 14.18
CA GLY A 75 -21.58 -3.72 13.26
C GLY A 75 -22.81 -2.90 13.72
N PRO A 76 -23.19 -1.86 12.95
CA PRO A 76 -22.60 -1.44 11.67
C PRO A 76 -21.23 -0.78 11.84
N ALA A 77 -20.26 -1.14 10.99
CA ALA A 77 -18.92 -0.52 10.97
C ALA A 77 -18.42 -0.30 9.54
N VAL A 78 -17.95 0.91 9.22
CA VAL A 78 -17.30 1.20 7.94
C VAL A 78 -15.86 0.69 7.98
N VAL A 79 -15.50 -0.19 7.05
CA VAL A 79 -14.14 -0.70 6.91
C VAL A 79 -13.40 0.16 5.89
N ALA A 80 -12.37 0.90 6.33
CA ALA A 80 -11.57 1.75 5.46
C ALA A 80 -10.22 1.08 5.11
N PRO A 81 -10.08 0.41 3.95
CA PRO A 81 -8.79 -0.08 3.47
C PRO A 81 -7.90 1.08 3.01
N LEU A 82 -6.75 1.29 3.66
CA LEU A 82 -5.91 2.48 3.43
C LEU A 82 -4.54 2.13 2.86
N PHE A 83 -4.19 2.75 1.73
CA PHE A 83 -2.83 2.75 1.20
C PHE A 83 -2.21 4.12 1.43
N LEU A 84 -1.30 4.23 2.40
CA LEU A 84 -0.70 5.50 2.85
C LEU A 84 0.81 5.60 2.64
N LEU A 85 1.52 4.47 2.54
CA LEU A 85 2.99 4.45 2.50
C LEU A 85 3.62 5.04 3.79
N TYR A 86 4.77 5.70 3.68
CA TYR A 86 5.48 6.36 4.77
C TYR A 86 6.26 7.59 4.28
N ASP A 87 6.60 8.50 5.20
CA ASP A 87 7.25 9.78 4.89
C ASP A 87 8.55 10.06 5.67
N TYR A 88 9.14 9.03 6.29
CA TYR A 88 10.33 9.13 7.15
C TYR A 88 10.19 10.09 8.35
N SER A 89 8.96 10.42 8.78
CA SER A 89 8.74 11.20 9.99
C SER A 89 9.09 10.45 11.28
N PHE A 90 9.15 9.12 11.25
CA PHE A 90 9.53 8.27 12.38
C PHE A 90 11.05 8.14 12.44
N LEU A 91 11.68 9.16 13.02
CA LEU A 91 13.13 9.27 13.09
C LEU A 91 13.73 8.38 14.21
N PRO A 92 14.90 7.74 13.97
CA PRO A 92 15.64 7.07 15.03
C PRO A 92 16.02 8.04 16.16
N PRO A 93 16.19 7.55 17.40
CA PRO A 93 16.65 8.39 18.50
C PRO A 93 17.94 9.14 18.14
N GLY A 94 17.95 10.46 18.34
CA GLY A 94 19.10 11.32 18.04
C GLY A 94 19.15 11.87 16.61
N CYS A 95 18.23 11.47 15.72
CA CYS A 95 18.08 12.06 14.39
C CYS A 95 16.98 13.14 14.41
N ALA A 96 17.23 14.27 13.76
CA ALA A 96 16.28 15.37 13.60
C ALA A 96 15.77 15.52 12.15
N THR A 97 16.44 14.88 11.20
CA THR A 97 16.08 14.92 9.77
C THR A 97 16.09 13.53 9.15
N LYS A 98 15.39 13.37 8.01
CA LYS A 98 15.44 12.16 7.18
C LYS A 98 16.88 11.79 6.81
N ALA A 99 17.70 12.78 6.43
CA ALA A 99 19.07 12.55 6.00
C ALA A 99 19.90 11.90 7.11
N GLU A 100 19.80 12.42 8.34
CA GLU A 100 20.47 11.84 9.51
C GLU A 100 19.92 10.44 9.83
N GLY A 101 18.61 10.24 9.72
CA GLY A 101 17.99 8.92 9.93
C GLY A 101 18.48 7.88 8.92
N LEU A 102 18.63 8.26 7.65
CA LEU A 102 19.18 7.39 6.61
C LEU A 102 20.68 7.15 6.83
N GLU A 103 21.45 8.17 7.19
CA GLU A 103 22.87 8.02 7.51
C GLU A 103 23.08 7.06 8.68
N TYR A 104 22.26 7.17 9.73
CA TYR A 104 22.23 6.23 10.85
C TYR A 104 21.91 4.80 10.37
N ALA A 105 20.85 4.63 9.57
CA ALA A 105 20.45 3.34 9.00
C ALA A 105 21.59 2.71 8.18
N HIS A 106 22.23 3.48 7.30
CA HIS A 106 23.41 3.05 6.54
C HIS A 106 24.58 2.66 7.45
N GLY A 107 24.86 3.44 8.49
CA GLY A 107 25.94 3.16 9.45
C GLY A 107 25.72 1.87 10.25
N THR A 108 24.47 1.44 10.44
CA THR A 108 24.13 0.17 11.09
C THR A 108 24.07 -1.03 10.13
N GLY A 109 24.10 -0.77 8.82
CA GLY A 109 23.87 -1.80 7.79
C GLY A 109 22.40 -2.24 7.66
N ILE A 110 21.47 -1.56 8.32
CA ILE A 110 20.04 -1.87 8.31
C ILE A 110 19.33 -0.85 7.42
N VAL A 111 19.20 -1.19 6.13
CA VAL A 111 18.56 -0.32 5.12
C VAL A 111 17.38 -1.06 4.49
N CYS A 112 16.24 -0.39 4.38
CA CYS A 112 15.04 -0.97 3.77
C CYS A 112 15.25 -1.21 2.27
N SER A 113 14.86 -2.38 1.77
CA SER A 113 14.92 -2.72 0.32
C SER A 113 14.08 -1.78 -0.55
N ASP A 114 13.08 -1.11 0.03
CA ASP A 114 12.28 -0.09 -0.63
C ASP A 114 13.12 1.04 -1.24
N GLU A 115 14.28 1.36 -0.64
CA GLU A 115 15.19 2.38 -1.19
C GLU A 115 15.63 2.06 -2.63
N TYR A 116 15.61 0.77 -3.00
CA TYR A 116 16.06 0.27 -4.27
C TYR A 116 14.92 -0.23 -5.17
N LEU A 117 13.86 -0.78 -4.58
CA LEU A 117 12.80 -1.49 -5.30
C LEU A 117 11.46 -0.75 -5.36
N LEU A 118 11.20 0.15 -4.40
CA LEU A 118 9.94 0.90 -4.34
C LEU A 118 10.13 2.29 -4.96
N HIS A 119 9.83 2.35 -6.24
CA HIS A 119 9.90 3.58 -7.03
C HIS A 119 8.64 4.44 -6.83
N PRO A 120 8.76 5.75 -6.55
CA PRO A 120 7.61 6.61 -6.27
C PRO A 120 7.00 7.28 -7.51
N ASP A 121 7.48 6.98 -8.72
CA ASP A 121 7.04 7.66 -9.95
C ASP A 121 5.50 7.69 -10.08
N PRO A 122 4.90 8.84 -10.48
CA PRO A 122 5.53 10.08 -10.95
C PRO A 122 5.87 11.07 -9.80
N TYR A 123 5.68 10.68 -8.54
CA TYR A 123 6.03 11.55 -7.42
C TYR A 123 7.55 11.66 -7.29
N PRO A 124 8.08 12.84 -6.90
CA PRO A 124 9.52 13.03 -6.77
C PRO A 124 10.13 12.24 -5.61
N SER A 125 9.32 11.74 -4.68
CA SER A 125 9.79 10.94 -3.56
C SER A 125 8.65 10.10 -2.95
N ARG A 126 9.01 9.07 -2.16
CA ARG A 126 8.06 8.24 -1.40
C ARG A 126 7.24 9.07 -0.42
N GLU A 127 7.84 10.08 0.20
CA GLU A 127 7.15 11.01 1.09
C GLU A 127 6.13 11.87 0.35
N ALA A 128 6.45 12.31 -0.87
CA ALA A 128 5.50 13.07 -1.69
C ALA A 128 4.30 12.21 -2.08
N TRP A 129 4.54 10.94 -2.43
CA TRP A 129 3.45 9.98 -2.67
C TRP A 129 2.64 9.72 -1.40
N CYS A 130 3.30 9.46 -0.26
CA CYS A 130 2.67 9.29 1.05
C CYS A 130 1.75 10.45 1.39
N ARG A 131 2.24 11.69 1.31
CA ARG A 131 1.42 12.89 1.59
C ARG A 131 0.21 13.01 0.67
N ALA A 132 0.36 12.70 -0.62
CA ALA A 132 -0.76 12.70 -1.55
C ALA A 132 -1.81 11.63 -1.18
N ARG A 133 -1.36 10.43 -0.77
CA ARG A 133 -2.22 9.36 -0.28
C ARG A 133 -2.94 9.73 1.01
N VAL A 134 -2.23 10.31 1.97
CA VAL A 134 -2.80 10.80 3.24
C VAL A 134 -3.89 11.84 2.97
N ALA A 135 -3.62 12.85 2.13
CA ALA A 135 -4.59 13.90 1.82
C ALA A 135 -5.87 13.35 1.17
N GLU A 136 -5.73 12.43 0.22
CA GLU A 136 -6.88 11.79 -0.43
C GLU A 136 -7.66 10.89 0.54
N THR A 137 -6.97 10.10 1.36
CA THR A 137 -7.60 9.26 2.37
C THR A 137 -8.33 10.09 3.42
N GLU A 138 -7.73 11.17 3.92
CA GLU A 138 -8.35 12.09 4.88
C GLU A 138 -9.66 12.66 4.33
N ARG A 139 -9.63 13.16 3.09
CA ARG A 139 -10.82 13.65 2.39
C ARG A 139 -11.94 12.59 2.33
N ARG A 140 -11.59 11.33 2.06
CA ARG A 140 -12.55 10.22 1.99
C ARG A 140 -13.08 9.80 3.36
N LEU A 141 -12.23 9.78 4.38
CA LEU A 141 -12.64 9.50 5.77
C LEU A 141 -13.59 10.59 6.29
N ALA A 142 -13.29 11.87 6.03
CA ALA A 142 -14.14 12.99 6.42
C ALA A 142 -15.51 13.01 5.71
N ALA A 143 -15.65 12.31 4.58
CA ALA A 143 -16.90 12.16 3.85
C ALA A 143 -17.79 11.01 4.37
N ILE A 144 -17.30 10.20 5.32
CA ILE A 144 -18.13 9.17 5.97
C ILE A 144 -19.17 9.90 6.83
N PRO A 145 -20.48 9.58 6.70
CA PRO A 145 -21.51 10.18 7.54
C PRO A 145 -21.21 9.98 9.03
N ALA A 146 -21.46 11.01 9.84
CA ALA A 146 -21.48 10.85 11.29
C ALA A 146 -22.65 9.95 11.70
N ASP A 147 -22.49 9.26 12.84
CA ASP A 147 -23.52 8.44 13.47
C ASP A 147 -24.79 9.25 13.83
#